data_AF-A0A371G9R1-F1
#
_entry.id   AF-A0A371G9R1-F1
#
_cell.length_a   1.000
_cell.length_b   1.000
_cell.length_c   1.000
_cell.angle_alpha   90.00
_cell.angle_beta   90.00
_cell.angle_gamma   90.00
#
_symmetry.space_group_name_H-M   'P 1'
#
loop_
_entity.id
_entity.type
_entity.pdbx_description
1 polymer ?
#
loop_
_entity_poly.entity_id
_entity_poly.type
_entity_poly.pdbx_seq_one_letter_code
_entity_poly.pdbx_strand_id
1 'polypeptide(L)'
;MDLDLALRVEEPIPTMDNLQEVKIEKWERSNRMCLMIMKRSIPEAFRGSISESQNAIKFLEEIEQFFAKNEKAETSNLLAKLITMKYQGKGNIREYIMEMSNLTAKLKSLKLEIAEDLLVHL
;
A
#
# COMPACT_ATOMS: atom_id res chain seq x y z
N MET A 1 -22.75 -11.96 16.35
CA MET A 1 -21.90 -12.89 15.57
C MET A 1 -20.52 -12.29 15.59
N ASP A 2 -19.51 -13.03 16.08
CA ASP A 2 -18.13 -12.54 16.08
C ASP A 2 -17.55 -12.73 14.67
N LEU A 3 -17.51 -11.65 13.89
CA LEU A 3 -17.17 -11.69 12.47
C LEU A 3 -15.67 -11.58 12.23
N ASP A 4 -14.93 -10.94 13.14
CA ASP A 4 -13.50 -10.64 13.02
C ASP A 4 -12.63 -11.59 13.86
N LEU A 5 -13.22 -12.64 14.44
CA LEU A 5 -12.50 -13.68 15.20
C LEU A 5 -11.27 -14.20 14.46
N ALA A 6 -11.38 -14.48 13.16
CA ALA A 6 -10.29 -14.99 12.32
C ALA A 6 -9.17 -13.98 12.07
N LEU A 7 -9.37 -12.70 12.38
CA LEU A 7 -8.34 -11.65 12.31
C LEU A 7 -7.59 -11.48 13.65
N ARG A 8 -8.15 -11.99 14.75
CA ARG A 8 -7.62 -11.84 16.11
C ARG A 8 -7.00 -13.11 16.67
N VAL A 9 -7.36 -14.27 16.13
CA VAL A 9 -6.95 -15.58 16.62
C VAL A 9 -6.33 -16.38 15.48
N GLU A 10 -5.20 -17.02 15.76
CA GLU A 10 -4.53 -17.91 14.82
C GLU A 10 -5.42 -19.08 14.37
N GLU A 11 -5.11 -19.62 13.20
CA GLU A 11 -5.81 -20.77 12.63
C GLU A 11 -5.73 -21.96 13.59
N PRO A 12 -6.87 -22.49 14.06
CA PRO A 12 -6.87 -23.58 15.03
C PRO A 12 -6.33 -24.87 14.41
N ILE A 13 -5.52 -25.62 15.16
CA ILE A 13 -5.02 -26.93 14.73
C ILE A 13 -6.12 -27.98 14.93
N PRO A 14 -6.47 -28.77 13.90
CA PRO A 14 -7.45 -29.84 14.05
C PRO A 14 -6.98 -30.86 15.09
N THR A 15 -7.75 -31.02 16.18
CA THR A 15 -7.53 -32.02 17.23
C THR A 15 -8.84 -32.75 17.51
N MET A 16 -8.79 -34.01 17.96
CA MET A 16 -9.96 -34.90 18.11
C MET A 16 -10.94 -34.56 19.25
N ASP A 17 -10.88 -33.34 19.80
CA ASP A 17 -11.73 -32.87 20.90
C ASP A 17 -12.92 -32.09 20.35
N ASN A 18 -14.14 -32.52 20.68
CA ASN A 18 -15.41 -31.90 20.26
C ASN A 18 -15.47 -30.39 20.59
N LEU A 19 -14.83 -29.93 21.67
CA LEU A 19 -14.78 -28.50 22.00
C LEU A 19 -13.93 -27.71 20.98
N GLN A 20 -12.93 -28.35 20.38
CA GLN A 20 -12.13 -27.74 19.32
C GLN A 20 -12.89 -27.67 18.01
N GLU A 21 -13.71 -28.67 17.69
CA GLU A 21 -14.54 -28.68 16.47
C GLU A 21 -15.44 -27.44 16.39
N VAL A 22 -16.14 -27.09 17.48
CA VAL A 22 -16.97 -25.87 17.55
C VAL A 22 -16.15 -24.59 17.39
N LYS A 23 -14.90 -24.57 17.87
CA LYS A 23 -14.00 -23.41 17.72
C LYS A 23 -13.51 -23.28 16.28
N ILE A 24 -13.17 -24.40 15.64
CA ILE A 24 -12.77 -24.48 14.23
C ILE A 24 -13.89 -23.96 13.35
N GLU A 25 -15.12 -24.47 13.51
CA GLU A 25 -16.27 -24.02 12.71
C GLU A 25 -16.53 -22.51 12.84
N LYS A 26 -16.44 -21.98 14.07
CA LYS A 26 -16.60 -20.54 14.32
C LYS A 26 -15.50 -19.73 13.64
N TRP A 27 -14.26 -20.20 13.72
CA TRP A 27 -13.12 -19.55 13.07
C TRP A 27 -13.25 -19.60 11.54
N GLU A 28 -13.56 -20.75 10.95
CA GLU A 28 -13.76 -20.90 9.51
C GLU A 28 -14.88 -20.02 8.97
N ARG A 29 -16.00 -19.94 9.72
CA ARG A 29 -17.10 -19.05 9.38
C ARG A 29 -16.67 -17.59 9.41
N SER A 30 -15.95 -17.16 10.44
CA SER A 30 -15.40 -15.81 10.52
C SER A 30 -14.43 -15.53 9.38
N ASN A 31 -13.50 -16.44 9.11
CA ASN A 31 -12.52 -16.35 8.02
C ASN A 31 -13.20 -16.14 6.66
N ARG A 32 -14.20 -16.96 6.33
CA ARG A 32 -14.97 -16.84 5.09
C ARG A 32 -15.71 -15.50 5.00
N MET A 33 -16.31 -15.05 6.09
CA MET A 33 -17.02 -13.77 6.14
C MET A 33 -16.07 -12.58 5.94
N CYS A 34 -14.92 -12.57 6.62
CA CYS A 34 -13.88 -11.56 6.44
C CYS A 34 -13.41 -11.49 4.99
N LEU A 35 -13.11 -12.63 4.35
CA LEU A 35 -12.71 -12.68 2.94
C LEU A 35 -13.79 -12.09 2.02
N MET A 36 -15.06 -12.44 2.22
CA MET A 36 -16.16 -11.90 1.41
C MET A 36 -16.28 -10.38 1.55
N ILE A 37 -16.14 -9.86 2.78
CA ILE A 37 -16.22 -8.43 3.05
C ILE A 37 -15.04 -7.71 2.38
N MET A 38 -13.81 -8.18 2.59
CA MET A 38 -12.61 -7.59 2.01
C MET A 38 -12.67 -7.58 0.48
N LYS A 39 -12.96 -8.74 -0.15
CA LYS A 39 -13.07 -8.84 -1.63
C LYS A 39 -14.13 -7.92 -2.21
N ARG A 40 -15.27 -7.77 -1.53
CA ARG A 40 -16.34 -6.86 -1.96
C ARG A 40 -15.94 -5.39 -1.82
N SER A 41 -15.13 -5.07 -0.81
CA SER A 41 -14.66 -3.70 -0.54
C SER A 41 -13.60 -3.22 -1.54
N ILE A 42 -12.87 -4.14 -2.19
CA ILE A 42 -11.89 -3.80 -3.22
C ILE A 42 -12.60 -3.24 -4.46
N PRO A 43 -12.21 -2.04 -4.95
CA PRO A 43 -12.77 -1.46 -6.17
C PRO A 43 -12.55 -2.39 -7.37
N GLU A 44 -13.52 -2.42 -8.28
CA GLU A 44 -13.54 -3.38 -9.39
C GLU A 44 -12.27 -3.34 -10.25
N ALA A 45 -11.69 -2.15 -10.44
CA ALA A 45 -10.43 -1.95 -11.17
C ALA A 45 -9.23 -2.71 -10.59
N PHE A 46 -9.25 -3.13 -9.32
CA PHE A 46 -8.13 -3.77 -8.63
C PHE A 46 -8.36 -5.24 -8.27
N ARG A 47 -9.57 -5.78 -8.46
CA ARG A 47 -9.94 -7.13 -7.97
C ARG A 47 -9.09 -8.27 -8.52
N GLY A 48 -8.55 -8.13 -9.73
CA GLY A 48 -7.67 -9.14 -10.34
C GLY A 48 -6.18 -8.90 -10.10
N SER A 49 -5.82 -7.85 -9.38
CA SER A 49 -4.42 -7.45 -9.17
C SER A 49 -3.87 -7.87 -7.81
N ILE A 50 -4.74 -8.22 -6.87
CA ILE A 50 -4.37 -8.68 -5.53
C ILE A 50 -4.37 -10.21 -5.51
N SER A 51 -3.32 -10.80 -4.95
CA SER A 51 -3.18 -12.25 -4.81
C SER A 51 -4.33 -12.84 -3.99
N GLU A 52 -4.89 -13.96 -4.45
CA GLU A 52 -5.95 -14.66 -3.75
C GLU A 52 -5.42 -15.44 -2.54
N SER A 53 -6.17 -15.45 -1.43
CA SER A 53 -5.86 -16.24 -0.24
C SER A 53 -7.12 -16.85 0.37
N GLN A 54 -6.97 -18.05 0.94
CA GLN A 54 -8.02 -18.73 1.71
C GLN A 54 -8.02 -18.35 3.21
N ASN A 55 -7.00 -17.63 3.67
CA ASN A 55 -6.90 -17.12 5.03
C ASN A 55 -7.05 -15.58 5.01
N ALA A 56 -7.95 -15.07 5.84
CA ALA A 56 -8.31 -13.65 5.90
C ALA A 56 -7.15 -12.75 6.32
N ILE A 57 -6.32 -13.17 7.29
CA ILE A 57 -5.14 -12.42 7.71
C ILE A 57 -4.15 -12.32 6.55
N LYS A 58 -3.83 -13.45 5.91
CA LYS A 58 -2.93 -13.45 4.75
C LYS A 58 -3.47 -12.60 3.59
N PHE A 59 -4.78 -12.62 3.36
CA PHE A 59 -5.38 -11.77 2.33
C PHE A 59 -5.27 -10.27 2.68
N LEU A 60 -5.42 -9.93 3.96
CA LEU A 60 -5.24 -8.56 4.43
C LEU A 60 -3.78 -8.09 4.24
N GLU A 61 -2.80 -8.95 4.49
CA GLU A 61 -1.38 -8.68 4.22
C GLU A 61 -1.11 -8.45 2.73
N GLU A 62 -1.72 -9.25 1.84
CA GLU A 62 -1.63 -9.04 0.38
C GLU A 62 -2.23 -7.70 -0.05
N ILE A 63 -3.36 -7.29 0.53
CA ILE A 63 -3.95 -5.96 0.30
C ILE A 63 -2.99 -4.86 0.77
N GLU A 64 -2.45 -5.00 1.98
CA GLU A 64 -1.50 -4.02 2.53
C GLU A 64 -0.27 -3.89 1.63
N GLN A 65 0.31 -5.01 1.17
CA GLN A 65 1.44 -4.99 0.25
C GLN A 65 1.09 -4.39 -1.11
N PHE A 66 -0.10 -4.67 -1.64
CA PHE A 66 -0.55 -4.13 -2.92
C PHE A 66 -0.70 -2.61 -2.90
N PHE A 67 -1.25 -2.08 -1.80
CA PHE A 67 -1.43 -0.63 -1.59
C PHE A 67 -0.27 0.03 -0.85
N ALA A 68 0.73 -0.75 -0.43
CA ALA A 68 1.95 -0.23 0.12
C ALA A 68 2.56 0.74 -0.89
N LYS A 69 3.08 1.84 -0.36
CA LYS A 69 3.60 2.96 -1.13
C LYS A 69 4.53 2.45 -2.24
N ASN A 70 4.09 2.60 -3.49
CA ASN A 70 4.88 2.15 -4.63
C ASN A 70 6.02 3.15 -4.88
N GLU A 71 7.24 2.81 -4.46
CA GLU A 71 8.43 3.65 -4.60
C GLU A 71 8.63 4.12 -6.05
N LYS A 72 8.34 3.27 -7.04
CA LYS A 72 8.45 3.61 -8.46
C LYS A 72 7.40 4.63 -8.89
N ALA A 73 6.15 4.49 -8.44
CA ALA A 73 5.09 5.45 -8.71
C ALA A 73 5.35 6.79 -8.01
N GLU A 74 5.87 6.77 -6.78
CA GLU A 74 6.28 7.98 -6.07
C GLU A 74 7.43 8.68 -6.78
N THR A 75 8.47 7.93 -7.16
CA THR A 75 9.61 8.45 -7.92
C THR A 75 9.13 9.09 -9.23
N SER A 76 8.25 8.41 -9.97
CA SER A 76 7.66 8.94 -11.21
C SER A 76 6.89 10.24 -10.98
N ASN A 77 6.07 10.31 -9.93
CA ASN A 77 5.33 11.53 -9.58
C ASN A 77 6.26 12.68 -9.17
N LEU A 78 7.30 12.41 -8.38
CA LEU A 78 8.29 13.41 -7.97
C LEU A 78 9.10 13.92 -9.16
N LEU A 79 9.52 13.04 -10.07
CA LEU A 79 10.19 13.41 -11.32
C LEU A 79 9.28 14.27 -12.21
N ALA A 80 8.02 13.88 -12.38
CA ALA A 80 7.07 14.66 -13.15
C ALA A 80 6.91 16.07 -12.57
N LYS A 81 6.74 16.18 -11.24
CA LYS A 81 6.69 17.47 -10.54
C LYS A 81 7.97 18.27 -10.80
N LEU A 82 9.14 17.69 -10.58
CA LEU A 82 10.44 18.35 -10.77
C LEU A 82 10.58 18.93 -12.20
N ILE A 83 10.26 18.13 -13.22
CA ILE A 83 10.40 18.55 -14.64
C ILE A 83 9.36 19.61 -15.02
N THR A 84 8.14 19.54 -14.46
CA THR A 84 7.10 20.54 -14.73
C THR A 84 7.31 21.85 -13.96
N MET A 85 8.10 21.82 -12.90
CA MET A 85 8.38 22.94 -12.03
C MET A 85 9.39 23.89 -12.68
N LYS A 86 8.95 24.58 -13.74
CA LYS A 86 9.74 25.57 -14.45
C LYS A 86 9.56 26.96 -13.85
N TYR A 87 10.65 27.61 -13.46
CA TYR A 87 10.58 28.99 -12.97
C TYR A 87 10.20 29.95 -14.10
N GLN A 88 9.09 30.69 -13.93
CA GLN A 88 8.55 31.59 -14.97
C GLN A 88 9.09 33.02 -14.89
N GLY A 89 10.15 33.27 -14.12
CA GLY A 89 10.69 34.62 -13.92
C GLY A 89 9.80 35.54 -13.07
N LYS A 90 8.71 35.01 -12.51
CA LYS A 90 7.73 35.74 -11.68
C LYS A 90 7.48 34.96 -10.40
N GLY A 91 7.47 35.64 -9.26
CA GLY A 91 7.22 35.03 -7.94
C GLY A 91 8.43 35.01 -7.02
N ASN A 92 8.34 34.26 -5.92
CA ASN A 92 9.38 34.17 -4.92
C ASN A 92 10.41 33.10 -5.29
N ILE A 93 11.56 33.53 -5.82
CA ILE A 93 12.66 32.64 -6.21
C ILE A 93 13.14 31.74 -5.05
N ARG A 94 13.06 32.21 -3.81
CA ARG A 94 13.48 31.43 -2.64
C ARG A 94 12.56 30.23 -2.39
N GLU A 95 11.25 30.43 -2.58
CA GLU A 95 10.27 29.33 -2.48
C GLU A 95 10.53 28.30 -3.58
N TYR A 96 10.74 28.76 -4.82
CA TYR A 96 11.07 27.88 -5.93
C TYR A 96 12.31 27.01 -5.65
N ILE A 97 13.42 27.62 -5.22
CA ILE A 97 14.66 26.89 -4.89
C ILE A 97 14.44 25.89 -3.75
N MET A 98 13.67 26.28 -2.73
CA MET A 98 13.37 25.42 -1.58
C MET A 98 12.53 24.22 -2.00
N GLU A 99 11.52 24.41 -2.83
CA GLU A 99 10.69 23.32 -3.36
C GLU A 99 11.48 22.39 -4.26
N MET A 100 12.30 22.91 -5.18
CA MET A 100 13.23 22.12 -6.00
C MET A 100 14.17 21.28 -5.14
N SER A 101 14.80 21.90 -4.13
CA SER A 101 15.70 21.20 -3.20
C SER A 101 14.98 20.09 -2.43
N ASN A 102 13.74 20.34 -1.98
CA ASN A 102 12.92 19.36 -1.30
C ASN A 102 12.55 18.18 -2.21
N LEU A 103 12.23 18.43 -3.49
CA LEU A 103 11.95 17.36 -4.45
C LEU A 103 13.20 16.51 -4.72
N THR A 104 14.35 17.14 -4.96
CA THR A 104 15.62 16.45 -5.18
C THR A 104 16.04 15.61 -3.96
N ALA A 105 15.89 16.14 -2.73
CA ALA A 105 16.18 15.38 -1.51
C ALA A 105 15.28 14.14 -1.35
N LYS A 106 13.99 14.26 -1.71
CA LYS A 106 13.06 13.11 -1.70
C LYS A 106 13.44 12.07 -2.75
N LEU A 107 13.77 12.49 -3.97
CA LEU A 107 14.25 11.58 -5.02
C LEU A 107 15.53 10.85 -4.59
N LYS A 108 16.47 11.56 -3.96
CA LYS A 108 17.68 10.97 -3.40
C LYS A 108 17.38 9.92 -2.33
N SER A 109 16.39 10.15 -1.47
CA SER A 109 15.95 9.15 -0.47
C SER A 109 15.37 7.88 -1.11
N LEU A 110 14.81 7.99 -2.32
CA LEU A 110 14.33 6.89 -3.16
C LEU A 110 15.44 6.32 -4.07
N LYS A 111 16.72 6.60 -3.76
CA LYS A 111 17.91 6.14 -4.50
C LYS A 111 17.99 6.66 -5.95
N LEU A 112 17.31 7.77 -6.27
CA LEU A 112 17.44 8.47 -7.54
C LEU A 112 18.13 9.81 -7.34
N GLU A 113 19.40 9.90 -7.73
CA GLU A 113 20.15 11.16 -7.72
C GLU A 113 20.01 11.88 -9.06
N ILE A 114 19.67 13.17 -8.99
CA ILE A 114 19.60 14.06 -10.17
C ILE A 114 20.91 14.83 -10.25
N ALA A 115 21.53 14.86 -11.42
CA ALA A 115 22.74 15.63 -11.65
C ALA A 115 22.45 17.14 -11.51
N GLU A 116 23.33 17.86 -10.82
CA GLU A 116 23.18 19.31 -10.60
C GLU A 116 23.09 20.09 -11.92
N ASP A 117 23.87 19.67 -12.93
CA ASP A 117 23.84 20.28 -14.27
C ASP A 117 22.44 20.21 -14.90
N LEU A 118 21.67 19.16 -14.64
CA LEU A 118 20.28 19.04 -15.13
C LEU A 118 19.32 19.96 -14.36
N LEU A 119 19.56 20.17 -13.06
CA LEU A 119 18.70 21.00 -12.22
C LEU A 119 18.76 22.48 -12.62
N VAL A 120 19.90 22.95 -13.13
CA VAL A 120 20.07 24.33 -13.61
C VAL A 120 19.24 24.60 -14.88
N HIS A 121 18.81 23.55 -15.58
CA HIS A 121 18.02 23.66 -16.81
C HIS A 121 16.49 23.56 -16.61
N LEU A 122 16.04 23.29 -15.38
CA LEU A 122 14.62 23.22 -14.99
C LEU A 122 14.16 24.57 -14.43
#